data_AF-A0A946SDR2-F1
#
_entry.id   AF-A0A946SDR2-F1
#
_cell.length_a   1.000
_cell.length_b   1.000
_cell.length_c   1.000
_cell.angle_alpha   90.00
_cell.angle_beta   90.00
_cell.angle_gamma   90.00
#
_symmetry.space_group_name_H-M   'P 1'
#
loop_
_entity.id
_entity.type
_entity.pdbx_description
1 polymer ?
#
loop_
_entity_poly.entity_id
_entity_poly.type
_entity_poly.pdbx_seq_one_letter_code
_entity_poly.pdbx_strand_id
1 'polypeptide(L)'
;MAGNISQQDLPINDLQMLEMYAGMPIYYVLGVDDFGGKSIKQVKASARSLSTKNVAWLGNRVIKLSNNSCLIGSSCLGDGQLGKKEDTKFFLNSYCKIKDFKELTSSDIISELQKYASKSVKATEKVLLKALKKYKNVVLTTPVPAYAENTIKDGNEMNEHMLAFCVCKSLGDMLTAVMGKYPDSKLTIISGFVKTNTTHSPTDNIVSVTGINHDVLDDIQNIVEVN
;
A
#
# COMPACT_ATOMS: atom_id res chain seq x y z
N MET A 1 -1.32 -2.74 9.00
CA MET A 1 -2.48 -2.13 8.31
C MET A 1 -2.06 -1.59 6.95
N ALA A 2 -2.80 -1.94 5.91
CA ALA A 2 -2.46 -1.67 4.51
C ALA A 2 -3.22 -0.45 3.95
N GLY A 3 -3.14 0.71 4.62
CA GLY A 3 -3.76 1.96 4.17
C GLY A 3 -5.26 2.09 4.45
N ASN A 4 -5.80 3.27 4.13
CA ASN A 4 -7.20 3.66 4.35
C ASN A 4 -7.65 3.36 5.78
N ILE A 5 -6.83 3.83 6.73
CA ILE A 5 -7.00 3.58 8.17
C ILE A 5 -8.24 4.30 8.68
N SER A 6 -8.59 5.43 8.05
CA SER A 6 -9.79 6.19 8.37
C SER A 6 -10.46 6.78 7.14
N GLN A 7 -11.76 7.02 7.27
CA GLN A 7 -12.58 7.65 6.23
C GLN A 7 -12.49 9.19 6.26
N GLN A 8 -12.07 9.81 7.38
CA GLN A 8 -11.87 11.26 7.52
C GLN A 8 -10.80 11.58 8.57
N ASP A 9 -10.01 12.63 8.32
CA ASP A 9 -8.98 13.20 9.22
C ASP A 9 -8.15 12.19 10.02
N LEU A 10 -6.96 11.83 9.50
CA LEU A 10 -5.87 11.10 10.19
C LEU A 10 -6.14 10.89 11.69
N PRO A 11 -6.68 9.73 12.08
CA PRO A 11 -7.28 9.60 13.40
C PRO A 11 -6.15 9.23 14.34
N ILE A 12 -5.55 10.26 14.91
CA ILE A 12 -4.74 10.10 16.11
C ILE A 12 -5.50 9.21 17.11
N ASN A 13 -6.81 9.42 17.19
CA ASN A 13 -7.73 8.68 18.06
C ASN A 13 -7.86 7.19 17.70
N ASP A 14 -8.06 6.81 16.43
CA ASP A 14 -8.26 5.38 16.08
C ASP A 14 -6.97 4.58 16.27
N LEU A 15 -5.82 5.15 15.89
CA LEU A 15 -4.54 4.51 16.10
C LEU A 15 -4.16 4.42 17.58
N GLN A 16 -4.48 5.44 18.39
CA GLN A 16 -4.30 5.40 19.85
C GLN A 16 -5.25 4.40 20.52
N MET A 17 -6.50 4.32 20.08
CA MET A 17 -7.43 3.30 20.56
C MET A 17 -6.89 1.90 20.24
N LEU A 18 -6.48 1.65 18.99
CA LEU A 18 -5.89 0.37 18.61
C LEU A 18 -4.62 0.05 19.42
N GLU A 19 -3.77 1.05 19.70
CA GLU A 19 -2.61 0.88 20.58
C GLU A 19 -3.00 0.36 21.97
N MET A 20 -4.09 0.90 22.54
CA MET A 20 -4.58 0.52 23.86
C MET A 20 -5.16 -0.91 23.87
N TYR A 21 -5.84 -1.34 22.80
CA TYR A 21 -6.56 -2.62 22.76
C TYR A 21 -5.75 -3.79 22.19
N ALA A 22 -4.85 -3.55 21.23
CA ALA A 22 -4.23 -4.65 20.48
C ALA A 22 -3.17 -5.42 21.27
N GLY A 23 -2.53 -4.80 22.26
CA GLY A 23 -1.43 -5.42 23.02
C GLY A 23 -0.20 -5.81 22.18
N MET A 24 -0.16 -5.39 20.90
CA MET A 24 0.86 -5.74 19.92
C MET A 24 1.31 -4.51 19.12
N PRO A 25 2.54 -4.48 18.59
CA PRO A 25 2.98 -3.41 17.71
C PRO A 25 2.15 -3.32 16.43
N ILE A 26 1.65 -2.12 16.12
CA ILE A 26 0.86 -1.78 14.94
C ILE A 26 1.77 -1.04 13.95
N TYR A 27 1.92 -1.62 12.77
CA TYR A 27 2.63 -0.99 11.67
C TYR A 27 1.67 -0.66 10.54
N TYR A 28 1.80 0.53 9.95
CA TYR A 28 0.87 0.97 8.93
C TYR A 28 1.52 1.75 7.79
N VAL A 29 0.82 1.76 6.65
CA VAL A 29 1.05 2.65 5.50
C VAL A 29 -0.18 3.54 5.30
N LEU A 30 -0.03 4.61 4.52
CA LEU A 30 -1.12 5.55 4.23
C LEU A 30 -1.71 5.22 2.86
N GLY A 31 -3.03 5.11 2.78
CA GLY A 31 -3.82 4.97 1.55
C GLY A 31 -4.47 6.27 1.11
N VAL A 32 -5.23 6.22 0.02
CA VAL A 32 -5.83 7.40 -0.61
C VAL A 32 -6.77 8.16 0.33
N ASP A 33 -7.57 7.45 1.12
CA ASP A 33 -8.57 8.07 2.00
C ASP A 33 -7.92 8.77 3.20
N ASP A 34 -6.73 8.32 3.62
CA ASP A 34 -5.95 8.96 4.68
C ASP A 34 -5.48 10.38 4.31
N PHE A 35 -5.48 10.71 3.01
CA PHE A 35 -5.11 12.02 2.48
C PHE A 35 -6.29 13.00 2.33
N GLY A 36 -7.53 12.55 2.57
CA GLY A 36 -8.73 13.37 2.37
C GLY A 36 -8.66 14.73 3.09
N GLY A 37 -8.92 15.80 2.35
CA GLY A 37 -8.96 17.19 2.85
C GLY A 37 -7.60 17.84 3.13
N LYS A 38 -6.50 17.10 3.06
CA LYS A 38 -5.15 17.57 3.43
C LYS A 38 -4.18 17.39 2.27
N SER A 39 -3.01 18.03 2.38
CA SER A 39 -1.93 17.73 1.44
C SER A 39 -1.19 16.47 1.83
N ILE A 40 -0.67 15.74 0.84
CA ILE A 40 0.17 14.55 1.02
C ILE A 40 1.34 14.86 1.95
N LYS A 41 1.95 16.05 1.80
CA LYS A 41 3.06 16.51 2.65
C LYS A 41 2.63 16.63 4.11
N GLN A 42 1.46 17.23 4.39
CA GLN A 42 0.94 17.40 5.74
C GLN A 42 0.65 16.05 6.39
N VAL A 43 -0.05 15.15 5.71
CA VAL A 43 -0.42 13.83 6.24
C VAL A 43 0.82 12.98 6.54
N LYS A 44 1.82 12.98 5.66
CA LYS A 44 3.10 12.28 5.92
C LYS A 44 3.86 12.85 7.11
N ALA A 45 3.82 14.18 7.31
CA ALA A 45 4.43 14.80 8.48
C ALA A 45 3.72 14.38 9.77
N SER A 46 2.38 14.39 9.78
CA SER A 46 1.58 13.94 10.91
C SER A 46 1.78 12.46 11.22
N ALA A 47 1.76 11.57 10.21
CA ALA A 47 2.01 10.14 10.42
C ALA A 47 3.39 9.88 11.05
N ARG A 48 4.40 10.69 10.69
CA ARG A 48 5.72 10.62 11.31
C ARG A 48 5.71 11.10 12.76
N SER A 49 5.01 12.19 13.08
CA SER A 49 4.94 12.72 14.45
C SER A 49 4.12 11.84 15.39
N LEU A 50 3.16 11.09 14.86
CA LEU A 50 2.27 10.20 15.61
C LEU A 50 2.87 8.83 15.90
N SER A 51 4.02 8.51 15.29
CA SER A 51 4.65 7.22 15.51
C SER A 51 5.17 7.12 16.96
N THR A 52 4.61 6.19 17.72
CA THR A 52 5.02 5.80 19.07
C THR A 52 5.92 4.56 19.04
N LYS A 53 6.17 3.95 20.21
CA LYS A 53 6.86 2.66 20.31
C LYS A 53 6.00 1.51 19.77
N ASN A 54 4.68 1.55 19.98
CA ASN A 54 3.79 0.45 19.61
C ASN A 54 2.92 0.77 18.40
N VAL A 55 2.91 2.00 17.90
CA VAL A 55 2.25 2.38 16.64
C VAL A 55 3.24 3.11 15.76
N ALA A 56 3.54 2.58 14.58
CA ALA A 56 4.54 3.18 13.71
C ALA A 56 4.11 3.21 12.24
N TRP A 57 4.17 4.41 11.67
CA TRP A 57 4.14 4.57 10.22
C TRP A 57 5.42 3.97 9.64
N LEU A 58 5.26 3.03 8.70
CA LEU A 58 6.39 2.34 8.07
C LEU A 58 7.24 3.30 7.21
N GLY A 59 6.60 4.22 6.49
CA GLY A 59 7.28 5.15 5.59
C GLY A 59 8.35 4.44 4.75
N ASN A 60 9.62 4.86 4.92
CA ASN A 60 10.78 4.24 4.26
C ASN A 60 11.69 3.49 5.25
N ARG A 61 11.11 2.80 6.24
CA ARG A 61 11.86 2.08 7.29
C ARG A 61 11.91 0.58 7.01
N VAL A 62 12.96 -0.05 7.53
CA VAL A 62 13.07 -1.52 7.64
C VAL A 62 12.90 -1.87 9.10
N ILE A 63 11.84 -2.62 9.41
CA ILE A 63 11.51 -3.08 10.76
C ILE A 63 11.91 -4.55 10.86
N LYS A 64 12.80 -4.89 11.79
CA LYS A 64 13.16 -6.29 12.04
C LYS A 64 11.98 -7.03 12.65
N LEU A 65 11.62 -8.18 12.09
CA LEU A 65 10.61 -9.09 12.66
C LEU A 65 11.29 -10.29 13.33
N SER A 66 12.22 -10.94 12.64
CA SER A 66 13.09 -12.01 13.17
C SER A 66 14.55 -11.77 12.77
N ASN A 67 15.44 -12.72 13.06
CA ASN A 67 16.82 -12.65 12.57
C ASN A 67 16.92 -12.74 11.04
N ASN A 68 15.90 -13.29 10.38
CA ASN A 68 15.89 -13.54 8.94
C ASN A 68 14.74 -12.83 8.20
N SER A 69 13.83 -12.20 8.94
CA SER A 69 12.66 -11.52 8.39
C SER A 69 12.55 -10.05 8.78
N CYS A 70 11.96 -9.25 7.88
CA CYS A 70 11.67 -7.85 8.14
C CYS A 70 10.37 -7.38 7.48
N LEU A 71 9.86 -6.27 7.99
CA LEU A 71 8.71 -5.54 7.46
C LEU A 71 9.16 -4.20 6.87
N ILE A 72 8.65 -3.90 5.68
CA ILE A 72 8.84 -2.63 4.98
C ILE A 72 7.49 -2.09 4.50
N GLY A 73 7.41 -0.78 4.25
CA GLY A 73 6.22 -0.13 3.73
C GLY A 73 6.45 0.52 2.37
N SER A 74 5.38 0.61 1.58
CA SER A 74 5.30 1.44 0.38
C SER A 74 4.21 2.49 0.57
N SER A 75 4.46 3.71 0.10
CA SER A 75 3.46 4.79 0.05
C SER A 75 2.87 4.98 -1.36
N CYS A 76 3.03 4.00 -2.24
CA CYS A 76 2.49 4.07 -3.60
C CYS A 76 0.96 4.12 -3.58
N LEU A 77 0.38 4.81 -4.55
CA LEU A 77 -1.06 4.83 -4.84
C LEU A 77 -1.27 4.29 -6.26
N GLY A 78 -2.51 4.31 -6.77
CA GLY A 78 -2.75 4.04 -8.18
C GLY A 78 -1.92 4.95 -9.08
N ASP A 79 -1.36 4.41 -10.16
CA ASP A 79 -0.39 5.13 -11.01
C ASP A 79 -0.88 5.40 -12.44
N GLY A 80 -2.14 5.06 -12.75
CA GLY A 80 -2.76 5.33 -14.04
C GLY A 80 -2.13 4.60 -15.22
N GLN A 81 -1.32 3.56 -14.99
CA GLN A 81 -0.70 2.79 -16.07
C GLN A 81 -1.52 1.60 -16.54
N LEU A 82 -2.50 1.17 -15.75
CA LEU A 82 -3.46 0.14 -16.11
C LEU A 82 -4.83 0.77 -16.32
N GLY A 83 -5.64 0.13 -17.16
CA GLY A 83 -7.02 0.54 -17.40
C GLY A 83 -7.19 1.65 -18.44
N LYS A 84 -8.43 2.11 -18.59
CA LYS A 84 -8.78 3.22 -19.49
C LYS A 84 -8.68 4.55 -18.77
N LYS A 85 -7.90 5.47 -19.37
CA LYS A 85 -7.66 6.83 -18.87
C LYS A 85 -8.79 7.80 -19.22
N GLU A 86 -9.62 7.42 -20.18
CA GLU A 86 -10.77 8.18 -20.67
C GLU A 86 -12.00 7.90 -19.77
N ASP A 87 -12.77 8.96 -19.49
CA ASP A 87 -14.04 8.92 -18.73
C ASP A 87 -13.96 8.44 -17.26
N THR A 88 -12.92 8.83 -16.53
CA THR A 88 -12.62 8.45 -15.13
C THR A 88 -13.54 9.05 -14.06
N LYS A 89 -14.70 9.61 -14.44
CA LYS A 89 -15.65 10.31 -13.54
C LYS A 89 -16.02 9.50 -12.29
N PHE A 90 -15.94 8.17 -12.36
CA PHE A 90 -16.41 7.27 -11.30
C PHE A 90 -15.45 6.97 -10.14
N PHE A 91 -14.14 7.25 -10.24
CA PHE A 91 -13.19 6.99 -9.13
C PHE A 91 -12.27 8.16 -8.77
N LEU A 92 -12.58 9.32 -9.34
CA LEU A 92 -12.02 10.62 -8.97
C LEU A 92 -12.30 11.00 -7.51
N ASN A 93 -13.40 10.54 -6.87
CA ASN A 93 -13.86 11.21 -5.64
C ASN A 93 -12.85 11.18 -4.48
N SER A 94 -12.24 10.03 -4.15
CA SER A 94 -11.24 9.98 -3.07
C SER A 94 -9.97 10.78 -3.42
N TYR A 95 -9.51 10.69 -4.66
CA TYR A 95 -8.34 11.45 -5.12
C TYR A 95 -8.62 12.95 -5.19
N CYS A 96 -9.82 13.39 -5.61
CA CYS A 96 -10.26 14.78 -5.62
C CYS A 96 -10.39 15.38 -4.22
N LYS A 97 -10.50 14.56 -3.17
CA LYS A 97 -10.46 15.05 -1.78
C LYS A 97 -9.04 15.42 -1.36
N ILE A 98 -8.00 14.91 -2.03
CA ILE A 98 -6.60 15.21 -1.70
C ILE A 98 -6.29 16.63 -2.18
N LYS A 99 -5.78 17.48 -1.30
CA LYS A 99 -5.54 18.89 -1.62
C LYS A 99 -4.58 19.08 -2.80
N ASP A 100 -3.62 18.17 -2.97
CA ASP A 100 -2.66 18.18 -4.09
C ASP A 100 -3.31 17.84 -5.45
N PHE A 101 -4.50 17.23 -5.46
CA PHE A 101 -5.17 16.75 -6.68
C PHE A 101 -6.53 17.39 -6.94
N LYS A 102 -7.13 18.05 -5.94
CA LYS A 102 -8.51 18.56 -5.96
C LYS A 102 -8.86 19.42 -7.17
N GLU A 103 -7.93 20.27 -7.62
CA GLU A 103 -8.15 21.24 -8.69
C GLU A 103 -7.62 20.75 -10.06
N LEU A 104 -7.21 19.49 -10.16
CA LEU A 104 -6.65 18.92 -11.38
C LEU A 104 -7.75 18.37 -12.30
N THR A 105 -7.53 18.49 -13.61
CA THR A 105 -8.35 17.78 -14.60
C THR A 105 -8.05 16.27 -14.57
N SER A 106 -8.90 15.45 -15.20
CA SER A 106 -8.67 14.01 -15.33
C SER A 106 -7.35 13.63 -16.02
N SER A 107 -6.84 14.45 -16.95
CA SER A 107 -5.52 14.19 -17.56
C SER A 107 -4.37 14.59 -16.63
N ASP A 108 -4.54 15.72 -15.94
CA ASP A 108 -3.50 16.25 -15.05
C ASP A 108 -3.32 15.37 -13.81
N ILE A 109 -4.42 14.82 -13.26
CA ILE A 109 -4.36 13.93 -12.10
C ILE A 109 -3.56 12.65 -12.42
N ILE A 110 -3.72 12.07 -13.60
CA ILE A 110 -2.95 10.88 -14.01
C ILE A 110 -1.47 11.22 -14.11
N SER A 111 -1.11 12.37 -14.67
CA SER A 111 0.29 12.82 -14.74
C SER A 111 0.88 13.01 -13.34
N GLU A 112 0.13 13.62 -12.42
CA GLU A 112 0.58 13.81 -11.04
C GLU A 112 0.67 12.48 -10.26
N LEU A 113 -0.26 11.55 -10.49
CA LEU A 113 -0.18 10.20 -9.92
C LEU A 113 1.05 9.45 -10.41
N GLN A 114 1.40 9.55 -11.69
CA GLN A 114 2.63 8.95 -12.23
C GLN A 114 3.89 9.56 -11.62
N LYS A 115 3.93 10.90 -11.47
CA LYS A 115 5.05 11.58 -10.79
C LYS A 115 5.16 11.15 -9.33
N TYR A 116 4.03 11.02 -8.64
CA TYR A 116 3.96 10.56 -7.27
C TYR A 116 4.41 9.09 -7.13
N ALA A 117 3.91 8.22 -8.00
CA ALA A 117 4.29 6.81 -8.07
C ALA A 117 5.79 6.66 -8.34
N SER A 118 6.35 7.37 -9.31
CA SER A 118 7.80 7.33 -9.61
C SER A 118 8.66 7.66 -8.38
N LYS A 119 8.29 8.69 -7.61
CA LYS A 119 8.99 9.05 -6.36
C LYS A 119 8.83 7.97 -5.30
N SER A 120 7.63 7.42 -5.14
CA SER A 120 7.31 6.42 -4.12
C SER A 120 7.98 5.07 -4.43
N VAL A 121 7.92 4.61 -5.68
CA VAL A 121 8.57 3.37 -6.15
C VAL A 121 10.09 3.45 -5.95
N LYS A 122 10.74 4.56 -6.32
CA LYS A 122 12.18 4.75 -6.07
C LYS A 122 12.52 4.74 -4.58
N ALA A 123 11.64 5.23 -3.72
CA ALA A 123 11.85 5.17 -2.27
C ALA A 123 11.70 3.73 -1.76
N THR A 124 10.66 3.01 -2.21
CA THR A 124 10.43 1.60 -1.86
C THR A 124 11.57 0.71 -2.34
N GLU A 125 12.05 0.89 -3.57
CA GLU A 125 13.20 0.15 -4.13
C GLU A 125 14.43 0.26 -3.24
N LYS A 126 14.79 1.48 -2.81
CA LYS A 126 15.94 1.71 -1.91
C LYS A 126 15.79 0.96 -0.59
N VAL A 127 14.58 0.93 -0.04
CA VAL A 127 14.29 0.25 1.23
C VAL A 127 14.32 -1.27 1.05
N LEU A 128 13.75 -1.78 -0.04
CA LEU A 128 13.78 -3.21 -0.39
C LEU A 128 15.22 -3.70 -0.59
N LEU A 129 16.02 -2.99 -1.38
CA LEU A 129 17.44 -3.32 -1.57
C LEU A 129 18.23 -3.28 -0.25
N LYS A 130 17.88 -2.38 0.68
CA LYS A 130 18.48 -2.35 2.02
C LYS A 130 18.05 -3.55 2.86
N ALA A 131 16.79 -3.98 2.76
CA ALA A 131 16.27 -5.15 3.46
C ALA A 131 16.89 -6.45 2.95
N LEU A 132 16.94 -6.65 1.63
CA LEU A 132 17.48 -7.86 0.99
C LEU A 132 18.97 -8.11 1.27
N LYS A 133 19.73 -7.07 1.64
CA LYS A 133 21.11 -7.22 2.11
C LYS A 133 21.24 -7.96 3.44
N LYS A 134 20.15 -8.05 4.22
CA LYS A 134 20.18 -8.55 5.61
C LYS A 134 19.17 -9.66 5.88
N TYR A 135 18.05 -9.68 5.16
CA TYR A 135 16.92 -10.55 5.45
C TYR A 135 16.59 -11.37 4.20
N LYS A 136 16.33 -12.67 4.37
CA LYS A 136 15.85 -13.53 3.29
C LYS A 136 14.34 -13.43 3.10
N ASN A 137 13.60 -13.08 4.16
CA ASN A 137 12.15 -12.95 4.12
C ASN A 137 11.76 -11.47 4.29
N VAL A 138 11.16 -10.87 3.28
CA VAL A 138 10.71 -9.47 3.34
C VAL A 138 9.20 -9.44 3.23
N VAL A 139 8.54 -8.82 4.19
CA VAL A 139 7.12 -8.48 4.11
C VAL A 139 7.00 -7.03 3.69
N LEU A 140 6.31 -6.77 2.59
CA LEU A 140 6.01 -5.43 2.09
C LEU A 140 4.53 -5.12 2.30
N THR A 141 4.22 -4.05 3.03
CA THR A 141 2.85 -3.53 3.11
C THR A 141 2.68 -2.34 2.16
N THR A 142 1.60 -2.31 1.40
CA THR A 142 1.27 -1.24 0.43
C THR A 142 -0.23 -0.94 0.46
N PRO A 143 -0.67 0.32 0.29
CA PRO A 143 -2.09 0.62 0.39
C PRO A 143 -2.91 0.13 -0.81
N VAL A 144 -2.26 -0.07 -1.95
CA VAL A 144 -2.88 -0.56 -3.19
C VAL A 144 -2.13 -1.78 -3.72
N PRO A 145 -2.80 -2.71 -4.42
CA PRO A 145 -2.15 -3.81 -5.11
C PRO A 145 -1.04 -3.38 -6.07
N ALA A 146 0.00 -4.20 -6.16
CA ALA A 146 1.08 -4.06 -7.13
C ALA A 146 0.77 -4.76 -8.47
N TYR A 147 -0.18 -5.71 -8.45
CA TYR A 147 -0.56 -6.57 -9.57
C TYR A 147 -2.08 -6.51 -9.77
N ALA A 148 -2.53 -6.52 -11.02
CA ALA A 148 -3.97 -6.43 -11.35
C ALA A 148 -4.72 -7.71 -10.99
N GLU A 149 -4.03 -8.83 -10.97
CA GLU A 149 -4.49 -10.16 -10.60
C GLU A 149 -5.00 -10.20 -9.15
N ASN A 150 -4.49 -9.31 -8.30
CA ASN A 150 -4.98 -9.13 -6.93
C ASN A 150 -6.30 -8.32 -6.84
N THR A 151 -6.85 -7.88 -7.97
CA THR A 151 -8.10 -7.10 -8.01
C THR A 151 -9.32 -7.92 -8.44
N ILE A 152 -9.12 -9.22 -8.73
CA ILE A 152 -10.19 -10.12 -9.16
C ILE A 152 -11.16 -10.38 -8.01
N LYS A 153 -12.46 -10.28 -8.29
CA LYS A 153 -13.55 -10.56 -7.35
C LYS A 153 -14.52 -11.56 -7.96
N ASP A 154 -14.72 -12.69 -7.28
CA ASP A 154 -15.69 -13.72 -7.71
C ASP A 154 -15.47 -14.17 -9.16
N GLY A 155 -14.20 -14.28 -9.59
CA GLY A 155 -13.81 -14.62 -10.96
C GLY A 155 -13.90 -13.47 -11.98
N ASN A 156 -14.38 -12.29 -11.57
CA ASN A 156 -14.50 -11.13 -12.44
C ASN A 156 -13.32 -10.17 -12.25
N GLU A 157 -12.78 -9.68 -13.36
CA GLU A 157 -11.79 -8.62 -13.36
C GLU A 157 -12.40 -7.31 -12.81
N MET A 158 -11.56 -6.53 -12.14
CA MET A 158 -11.91 -5.18 -11.72
C MET A 158 -12.21 -4.33 -12.96
N ASN A 159 -13.19 -3.43 -12.84
CA ASN A 159 -13.50 -2.47 -13.89
C ASN A 159 -12.24 -1.72 -14.35
N GLU A 160 -12.02 -1.65 -15.66
CA GLU A 160 -10.83 -1.04 -16.25
C GLU A 160 -10.62 0.42 -15.85
N HIS A 161 -11.68 1.19 -15.57
CA HIS A 161 -11.56 2.57 -15.09
C HIS A 161 -11.10 2.65 -13.63
N MET A 162 -11.21 1.57 -12.85
CA MET A 162 -10.73 1.50 -11.47
C MET A 162 -9.24 1.18 -11.39
N LEU A 163 -8.75 0.32 -12.30
CA LEU A 163 -7.36 -0.16 -12.30
C LEU A 163 -6.34 0.99 -12.26
N ALA A 164 -6.62 2.09 -12.97
CA ALA A 164 -5.80 3.29 -12.99
C ALA A 164 -5.56 3.91 -11.59
N PHE A 165 -6.54 3.76 -10.70
CA PHE A 165 -6.54 4.39 -9.37
C PHE A 165 -6.33 3.40 -8.23
N CYS A 166 -6.47 2.10 -8.49
CA CYS A 166 -6.38 1.06 -7.46
C CYS A 166 -5.20 0.10 -7.62
N VAL A 167 -4.42 0.18 -8.70
CA VAL A 167 -3.21 -0.63 -8.89
C VAL A 167 -2.01 0.25 -9.16
N CYS A 168 -0.88 -0.06 -8.54
CA CYS A 168 0.40 0.57 -8.85
C CYS A 168 1.25 -0.37 -9.71
N LYS A 169 1.08 -0.32 -11.03
CA LYS A 169 1.81 -1.21 -11.95
C LYS A 169 3.32 -1.02 -11.85
N SER A 170 3.78 0.24 -11.75
CA SER A 170 5.21 0.53 -11.58
C SER A 170 5.80 -0.07 -10.31
N LEU A 171 5.00 -0.24 -9.25
CA LEU A 171 5.46 -0.97 -8.07
C LEU A 171 5.65 -2.45 -8.41
N GLY A 172 4.66 -3.10 -9.01
CA GLY A 172 4.75 -4.52 -9.42
C GLY A 172 5.95 -4.80 -10.34
N ASP A 173 6.11 -3.99 -11.38
CA ASP A 173 7.24 -4.10 -12.32
C ASP A 173 8.59 -3.99 -11.60
N MET A 174 8.73 -3.02 -10.68
CA MET A 174 9.95 -2.83 -9.89
C MET A 174 10.21 -4.02 -8.96
N LEU A 175 9.19 -4.51 -8.25
CA LEU A 175 9.33 -5.64 -7.34
C LEU A 175 9.77 -6.90 -8.08
N THR A 176 9.13 -7.21 -9.21
CA THR A 176 9.51 -8.35 -10.05
C THR A 176 10.95 -8.22 -10.56
N ALA A 177 11.34 -7.04 -11.04
CA ALA A 177 12.70 -6.79 -11.54
C ALA A 177 13.77 -6.87 -10.45
N VAL A 178 13.49 -6.38 -9.24
CA VAL A 178 14.42 -6.48 -8.10
C VAL A 178 14.52 -7.91 -7.62
N MET A 179 13.39 -8.58 -7.35
CA MET A 179 13.38 -9.93 -6.78
C MET A 179 13.91 -10.98 -7.75
N GLY A 180 13.85 -10.76 -9.07
CA GLY A 180 14.54 -11.61 -10.05
C GLY A 180 16.07 -11.65 -9.87
N LYS A 181 16.66 -10.66 -9.19
CA LYS A 181 18.09 -10.64 -8.83
C LYS A 181 18.38 -11.30 -7.47
N TYR A 182 17.34 -11.69 -6.73
CA TYR A 182 17.42 -12.30 -5.40
C TYR A 182 16.54 -13.56 -5.31
N PRO A 183 16.79 -14.59 -6.15
CA PRO A 183 15.96 -15.79 -6.22
C PRO A 183 15.84 -16.53 -4.87
N ASP A 184 16.89 -16.48 -4.04
CA ASP A 184 16.91 -17.12 -2.71
C ASP A 184 16.18 -16.32 -1.62
N SER A 185 15.64 -15.14 -1.94
CA SER A 185 14.89 -14.30 -0.99
C SER A 185 13.41 -14.33 -1.34
N LYS A 186 12.55 -14.33 -0.32
CA LYS A 186 11.10 -14.32 -0.48
C LYS A 186 10.54 -12.94 -0.18
N LEU A 187 9.60 -12.50 -1.00
CA LEU A 187 8.83 -11.28 -0.81
C LEU A 187 7.35 -11.62 -0.64
N THR A 188 6.78 -11.29 0.51
CA THR A 188 5.33 -11.33 0.74
C THR A 188 4.79 -9.91 0.70
N ILE A 189 3.85 -9.63 -0.20
CA ILE A 189 3.23 -8.32 -0.38
C ILE A 189 1.83 -8.39 0.24
N ILE A 190 1.54 -7.51 1.19
CA ILE A 190 0.23 -7.34 1.79
C ILE A 190 -0.33 -6.02 1.30
N SER A 191 -1.41 -6.09 0.52
CA SER A 191 -2.05 -4.92 -0.07
C SER A 191 -3.48 -4.72 0.43
N GLY A 192 -3.87 -3.46 0.55
CA GLY A 192 -5.21 -3.04 0.95
C GLY A 192 -6.05 -2.59 -0.25
N PHE A 193 -6.98 -1.66 0.00
CA PHE A 193 -7.90 -1.06 -0.97
C PHE A 193 -8.95 -2.00 -1.57
N VAL A 194 -8.53 -3.14 -2.13
CA VAL A 194 -9.44 -4.11 -2.71
C VAL A 194 -10.05 -4.96 -1.60
N LYS A 195 -11.38 -4.89 -1.44
CA LYS A 195 -12.12 -5.62 -0.40
C LYS A 195 -12.35 -7.09 -0.79
N THR A 196 -11.30 -7.78 -1.22
CA THR A 196 -11.34 -9.21 -1.61
C THR A 196 -10.10 -9.94 -1.11
N ASN A 197 -10.27 -11.21 -0.77
CA ASN A 197 -9.14 -12.09 -0.47
C ASN A 197 -8.62 -12.68 -1.79
N THR A 198 -7.40 -12.30 -2.17
CA THR A 198 -6.74 -12.84 -3.36
C THR A 198 -5.30 -13.17 -3.02
N THR A 199 -4.76 -14.18 -3.72
CA THR A 199 -3.35 -14.53 -3.70
C THR A 199 -2.87 -14.63 -5.13
N HIS A 200 -1.77 -13.95 -5.44
CA HIS A 200 -1.13 -13.98 -6.74
C HIS A 200 0.38 -14.14 -6.58
N SER A 201 0.98 -15.04 -7.36
CA SER A 201 2.42 -15.30 -7.37
C SER A 201 2.99 -14.95 -8.75
N PRO A 202 3.51 -13.73 -8.95
CA PRO A 202 4.06 -13.31 -10.25
C PRO A 202 5.38 -14.03 -10.58
N THR A 203 6.09 -14.51 -9.56
CA THR A 203 7.31 -15.33 -9.66
C THR A 203 7.36 -16.31 -8.48
N ASP A 204 8.25 -17.29 -8.52
CA ASP A 204 8.40 -18.31 -7.46
C ASP A 204 8.77 -17.74 -6.08
N ASN A 205 9.34 -16.53 -6.06
CA ASN A 205 9.84 -15.88 -4.86
C ASN A 205 9.05 -14.64 -4.44
N ILE A 206 7.90 -14.39 -5.07
CA ILE A 206 6.98 -13.31 -4.70
C ILE A 206 5.59 -13.90 -4.48
N VAL A 207 4.97 -13.55 -3.35
CA VAL A 207 3.56 -13.83 -3.08
C VAL A 207 2.88 -12.52 -2.74
N SER A 208 1.81 -12.17 -3.45
CA SER A 208 1.03 -10.96 -3.24
C SER A 208 -0.38 -11.30 -2.78
N VAL A 209 -0.77 -10.76 -1.63
CA VAL A 209 -2.07 -11.02 -0.99
C VAL A 209 -2.86 -9.73 -0.77
N THR A 210 -4.18 -9.85 -0.84
CA THR A 210 -5.15 -8.84 -0.40
C THR A 210 -6.05 -9.41 0.70
N GLY A 211 -6.60 -8.53 1.54
CA GLY A 211 -7.53 -8.87 2.62
C GLY A 211 -8.88 -8.17 2.46
N ILE A 212 -9.97 -8.78 2.95
CA ILE A 212 -11.27 -8.11 3.01
C ILE A 212 -11.23 -6.99 4.07
N ASN A 213 -11.83 -5.84 3.77
CA ASN A 213 -12.15 -4.83 4.77
C ASN A 213 -13.65 -4.96 5.08
N HIS A 214 -13.99 -5.72 6.12
CA HIS A 214 -15.37 -5.80 6.63
C HIS A 214 -15.65 -4.60 7.52
N ASP A 215 -16.89 -4.09 7.46
CA ASP A 215 -17.39 -3.07 8.39
C ASP A 215 -17.62 -3.64 9.81
N VAL A 216 -17.19 -4.89 10.06
CA VAL A 216 -17.25 -5.62 11.33
C VAL A 216 -15.82 -6.03 11.72
N LEU A 217 -15.36 -5.58 12.89
CA LEU A 217 -13.98 -5.63 13.38
C LEU A 217 -13.55 -6.98 13.99
N ASP A 218 -14.26 -8.07 13.69
CA ASP A 218 -14.19 -9.25 14.58
C ASP A 218 -13.17 -10.32 14.15
N ASP A 219 -12.57 -10.22 12.95
CA ASP A 219 -11.69 -11.27 12.42
C ASP A 219 -10.33 -10.79 11.88
N ILE A 220 -9.27 -11.54 12.21
CA ILE A 220 -7.93 -11.40 11.60
C ILE A 220 -8.03 -11.77 10.12
N GLN A 221 -7.74 -10.81 9.24
CA GLN A 221 -7.94 -10.98 7.79
C GLN A 221 -6.88 -11.87 7.13
N ASN A 222 -5.63 -11.81 7.60
CA ASN A 222 -4.52 -12.61 7.08
C ASN A 222 -3.48 -12.83 8.17
N ILE A 223 -2.99 -14.08 8.27
CA ILE A 223 -1.84 -14.43 9.10
C ILE A 223 -0.68 -14.75 8.17
N VAL A 224 0.41 -13.98 8.29
CA VAL A 224 1.66 -14.26 7.58
C VAL A 224 2.68 -14.74 8.60
N GLU A 225 3.03 -16.01 8.52
CA GLU A 225 4.10 -16.59 9.35
C GLU A 225 5.47 -16.14 8.83
N VAL A 226 6.22 -15.48 9.70
CA VAL A 226 7.58 -15.00 9.41
C VAL A 226 8.59 -15.84 10.17
N ASN A 227 9.27 -16.74 9.44
CA ASN A 227 10.43 -17.50 9.92
C ASN A 227 11.72 -16.65 9.84
#